data_AF-A0A4U9R7Y5-F1
#
_entry.id   AF-A0A4U9R7Y5-F1
#
_cell.length_a   1.000
_cell.length_b   1.000
_cell.length_c   1.000
_cell.angle_alpha   90.00
_cell.angle_beta   90.00
_cell.angle_gamma   90.00
#
_symmetry.space_group_name_H-M   'P 1'
#
loop_
_entity.id
_entity.type
_entity.pdbx_description
1 polymer ?
#
loop_
_entity_poly.entity_id
_entity_poly.type
_entity_poly.pdbx_seq_one_letter_code
_entity_poly.pdbx_strand_id
1 'polypeptide(L)'
;MKINEFIPIKTIDMLQSNKEEKVSDNKSGFAKTLKEELDNVNEVQLKNQVNTSDFLSGKDIDMHELMLGASEAKISLQYAIEIRNKLLDAYTELNRMQL
;
A
#
# COMPACT_ATOMS: atom_id res chain seq x y z
N MET A 1 -57.24 -8.62 -44.30
CA MET A 1 -56.96 -8.37 -42.88
C MET A 1 -55.60 -9.00 -42.58
N LYS A 2 -54.54 -8.19 -42.38
CA LYS A 2 -53.18 -8.65 -42.13
C LYS A 2 -52.95 -8.64 -40.63
N ILE A 3 -52.56 -9.78 -40.04
CA ILE A 3 -52.01 -9.83 -38.68
C ILE A 3 -50.62 -10.45 -38.76
N ASN A 4 -49.69 -9.67 -38.23
CA ASN A 4 -48.25 -9.70 -38.39
C ASN A 4 -47.62 -10.76 -37.49
N GLU A 5 -46.61 -11.46 -38.01
CA GLU A 5 -45.85 -12.50 -37.33
C GLU A 5 -45.07 -11.94 -36.12
N PHE A 6 -45.08 -12.68 -35.02
CA PHE A 6 -44.27 -12.39 -33.83
C PHE A 6 -42.79 -12.62 -34.15
N ILE A 7 -41.98 -11.58 -33.99
CA ILE A 7 -40.52 -11.68 -33.98
C ILE A 7 -40.08 -11.65 -32.51
N PRO A 8 -39.44 -12.71 -31.97
CA PRO A 8 -38.92 -12.67 -30.61
C PRO A 8 -37.77 -11.66 -30.52
N ILE A 9 -37.93 -10.70 -29.62
CA ILE A 9 -37.02 -9.59 -29.33
C ILE A 9 -35.69 -10.15 -28.80
N LYS A 10 -34.74 -10.40 -29.70
CA LYS A 10 -33.34 -10.73 -29.39
C LYS A 10 -32.50 -9.48 -29.07
N THR A 11 -33.14 -8.35 -28.76
CA THR A 11 -32.49 -7.05 -28.54
C THR A 11 -32.43 -6.62 -27.07
N ILE A 12 -33.02 -7.38 -26.14
CA ILE A 12 -32.84 -7.13 -24.69
C ILE A 12 -31.43 -7.56 -24.21
N ASP A 13 -30.79 -8.48 -24.92
CA ASP A 13 -29.45 -9.00 -24.60
C ASP A 13 -28.30 -8.05 -24.97
N MET A 14 -28.59 -6.95 -25.68
CA MET A 14 -27.59 -5.96 -26.12
C MET A 14 -27.56 -4.69 -25.25
N LEU A 15 -28.41 -4.59 -24.22
CA LEU A 15 -28.40 -3.49 -23.24
C LEU A 15 -27.71 -3.87 -21.91
N GLN A 16 -27.16 -5.08 -21.81
CA GLN A 16 -26.34 -5.53 -20.68
C GLN A 16 -24.83 -5.44 -20.93
N SER A 17 -24.38 -4.68 -21.93
CA SER A 17 -23.01 -4.15 -21.91
C SER A 17 -22.97 -2.85 -21.10
N ASN A 18 -23.53 -2.87 -19.89
CA ASN A 18 -23.08 -1.95 -18.86
C ASN A 18 -21.69 -2.45 -18.51
N LYS A 19 -20.69 -1.88 -19.18
CA LYS A 19 -19.31 -1.91 -18.75
C LYS A 19 -19.36 -1.34 -17.35
N GLU A 20 -19.51 -2.22 -16.37
CA GLU A 20 -19.06 -2.00 -15.02
C GLU A 20 -17.63 -1.49 -15.21
N GLU A 21 -17.49 -0.17 -15.15
CA GLU A 21 -16.23 0.40 -14.77
C GLU A 21 -15.88 -0.37 -13.52
N LYS A 22 -14.89 -1.26 -13.66
CA LYS A 22 -14.21 -1.81 -12.50
C LYS A 22 -13.78 -0.58 -11.74
N VAL A 23 -14.58 -0.24 -10.72
CA VAL A 23 -14.13 0.55 -9.59
C VAL A 23 -12.95 -0.25 -9.13
N SER A 24 -11.78 0.17 -9.60
CA SER A 24 -10.52 -0.45 -9.25
C SER A 24 -10.54 -0.50 -7.75
N ASP A 25 -10.24 -1.67 -7.21
CA ASP A 25 -10.16 -1.93 -5.79
C ASP A 25 -8.97 -1.13 -5.22
N ASN A 26 -9.11 0.20 -5.22
CA ASN A 26 -8.11 1.16 -4.79
C ASN A 26 -7.92 1.08 -3.27
N LYS A 27 -8.88 0.46 -2.55
CA LYS A 27 -8.74 0.11 -1.14
C LYS A 27 -7.64 -0.93 -0.93
N SER A 28 -7.51 -1.92 -1.81
CA SER A 28 -6.40 -2.87 -1.74
C SER A 28 -5.06 -2.22 -2.13
N GLY A 29 -5.05 -1.22 -3.02
CA GLY A 29 -3.81 -0.61 -3.52
C GLY A 29 -3.01 0.11 -2.43
N PHE A 30 -3.63 1.06 -1.72
CA PHE A 30 -2.94 1.81 -0.67
C PHE A 30 -2.50 0.92 0.49
N ALA A 31 -3.36 0.01 0.96
CA ALA A 31 -3.01 -0.90 2.06
C ALA A 31 -1.85 -1.83 1.69
N LYS A 32 -1.80 -2.28 0.43
CA LYS A 32 -0.68 -3.07 -0.10
C LYS A 32 0.61 -2.26 -0.15
N THR A 33 0.59 -1.05 -0.70
CA THR A 33 1.77 -0.18 -0.73
C THR A 33 2.26 0.16 0.68
N LEU A 34 1.36 0.52 1.60
CA LEU A 34 1.72 0.77 2.99
C LEU A 34 2.37 -0.46 3.65
N LYS A 35 1.86 -1.65 3.37
CA LYS A 35 2.46 -2.90 3.84
C LYS A 35 3.84 -3.12 3.26
N GLU A 36 4.01 -2.94 1.95
CA GLU A 36 5.32 -3.06 1.27
C GLU A 36 6.33 -2.07 1.87
N GLU A 37 5.93 -0.81 2.12
CA GLU A 37 6.82 0.17 2.73
C GLU A 37 7.16 -0.14 4.19
N LEU A 38 6.22 -0.68 4.97
CA LEU A 38 6.54 -1.15 6.33
C LEU A 38 7.48 -2.34 6.32
N ASP A 39 7.31 -3.26 5.36
CA ASP A 39 8.20 -4.39 5.16
C ASP A 39 9.61 -3.88 4.74
N ASN A 40 9.70 -2.85 3.87
CA ASN A 40 10.96 -2.17 3.51
C ASN A 40 11.67 -1.55 4.74
N VAL A 41 10.94 -0.84 5.61
CA VAL A 41 11.52 -0.25 6.82
C VAL A 41 12.14 -1.35 7.70
N ASN A 42 11.45 -2.49 7.84
CA ASN A 42 11.97 -3.63 8.58
C ASN A 42 13.23 -4.23 7.93
N GLU A 43 13.26 -4.35 6.60
CA GLU A 43 14.44 -4.83 5.87
C GLU A 43 15.66 -3.92 6.08
N VAL A 44 15.48 -2.60 6.02
CA VAL A 44 16.54 -1.62 6.26
C VAL A 44 17.09 -1.76 7.69
N GLN A 45 16.21 -1.98 8.68
CA GLN A 45 16.64 -2.23 10.07
C GLN A 45 17.42 -3.53 10.21
N LEU A 46 16.93 -4.63 9.63
CA LEU A 46 17.60 -5.93 9.68
C LEU A 46 18.98 -5.87 9.03
N LYS A 47 19.07 -5.23 7.86
CA LYS A 47 20.33 -5.03 7.15
C LYS A 47 21.34 -4.28 8.01
N ASN A 48 20.91 -3.20 8.66
CA ASN A 48 21.78 -2.46 9.57
C ASN A 48 22.26 -3.30 10.76
N GLN A 49 21.37 -4.11 11.34
CA GLN A 49 21.72 -5.00 12.45
C GLN A 49 22.74 -6.06 12.02
N VAL A 50 22.59 -6.64 10.83
CA VAL A 50 23.57 -7.58 10.26
C VAL A 50 24.91 -6.88 10.05
N ASN A 51 24.92 -5.71 9.41
CA ASN A 51 26.15 -4.95 9.18
C ASN A 51 26.84 -4.56 10.50
N THR A 52 26.08 -4.21 11.53
CA THR A 52 26.60 -3.92 12.87
C THR A 52 27.25 -5.17 13.47
N SER A 53 26.57 -6.31 13.41
CA SER A 53 27.11 -7.58 13.92
C SER A 53 28.38 -7.99 13.19
N ASP A 54 28.41 -7.80 11.88
CA ASP A 54 29.54 -8.15 11.03
C ASP A 54 30.75 -7.24 11.30
N PHE A 55 30.52 -5.94 11.46
CA PHE A 55 31.56 -4.98 11.87
C PHE A 55 32.15 -5.33 13.24
N LEU A 56 31.30 -5.65 14.23
CA LEU A 56 31.74 -6.07 15.57
C LEU A 56 32.50 -7.40 15.55
N SER A 57 32.19 -8.28 14.58
CA SER A 57 32.88 -9.56 14.38
C SER A 57 34.23 -9.42 13.67
N GLY A 58 34.63 -8.20 13.31
CA GLY A 58 35.90 -7.91 12.64
C GLY A 58 35.88 -8.17 11.14
N LYS A 59 34.70 -8.27 10.51
CA LYS A 59 34.60 -8.25 9.04
C LYS A 59 34.91 -6.85 8.51
N ASP A 60 35.40 -6.80 7.28
CA ASP A 60 35.77 -5.57 6.59
C ASP A 60 34.51 -4.83 6.12
N ILE A 61 33.91 -4.08 7.04
CA ILE A 61 32.79 -3.16 6.77
C ILE A 61 33.28 -1.75 7.10
N ASP A 62 33.08 -0.82 6.17
CA ASP A 62 33.44 0.58 6.38
C ASP A 62 32.52 1.20 7.45
N MET A 63 33.13 1.83 8.46
CA MET A 63 32.42 2.49 9.55
C MET A 63 31.48 3.60 9.05
N HIS A 64 31.84 4.31 7.99
CA HIS A 64 31.00 5.33 7.39
C HIS A 64 29.73 4.72 6.78
N GLU A 65 29.83 3.61 6.07
CA GLU A 65 28.67 2.90 5.51
C GLU A 65 27.75 2.37 6.61
N LEU A 66 28.32 1.85 7.71
CA LEU A 66 27.54 1.42 8.86
C LEU A 66 26.75 2.59 9.49
N MET A 67 27.41 3.72 9.69
CA MET A 67 26.80 4.93 10.24
C MET A 67 25.74 5.52 9.31
N LEU A 68 25.96 5.45 8.00
CA LEU A 68 24.99 5.89 7.00
C LEU A 68 23.74 5.00 7.05
N GLY A 69 23.93 3.67 7.00
CA GLY A 69 22.82 2.73 7.10
C GLY A 69 22.06 2.84 8.43
N ALA A 70 22.76 3.19 9.52
CA ALA A 70 22.11 3.36 10.84
C ALA A 70 21.27 4.63 10.86
N SER A 71 21.76 5.70 10.23
CA SER A 71 21.04 6.96 10.08
C SER A 71 19.81 6.78 9.19
N GLU A 72 19.96 6.06 8.08
CA GLU A 72 18.86 5.70 7.18
C GLU A 72 17.78 4.89 7.91
N ALA A 73 18.15 3.81 8.58
CA ALA A 73 17.23 2.96 9.35
C ALA A 73 16.45 3.76 10.41
N LYS A 74 17.12 4.70 11.08
CA LYS A 74 16.51 5.58 12.07
C LYS A 74 15.51 6.54 11.46
N ILE A 75 15.89 7.24 10.39
CA ILE A 75 15.02 8.20 9.70
C ILE A 75 13.80 7.50 9.11
N SER A 76 13.98 6.35 8.47
CA SER A 76 12.90 5.55 7.90
C SER A 76 11.89 5.10 8.95
N LEU A 77 12.35 4.66 10.12
CA LEU A 77 11.46 4.31 11.24
C LEU A 77 10.70 5.53 11.78
N GLN A 78 11.39 6.66 11.98
CA GLN A 78 10.74 7.89 12.42
C GLN A 78 9.63 8.33 11.46
N TYR A 79 9.91 8.25 10.16
CA TYR A 79 8.94 8.56 9.13
C TYR A 79 7.73 7.62 9.16
N ALA A 80 7.94 6.30 9.34
CA ALA A 80 6.86 5.34 9.48
C ALA A 80 5.97 5.60 10.71
N ILE A 81 6.57 6.04 11.82
CA ILE A 81 5.81 6.44 13.03
C ILE A 81 4.94 7.67 12.74
N GLU A 82 5.47 8.66 12.03
CA GLU A 82 4.68 9.84 11.64
C GLU A 82 3.50 9.48 10.74
N ILE A 83 3.70 8.59 9.76
CA ILE A 83 2.60 8.08 8.92
C ILE A 83 1.56 7.38 9.80
N ARG A 84 1.99 6.50 10.72
CA ARG A 84 1.09 5.82 11.66
C ARG A 84 0.25 6.82 12.45
N ASN A 85 0.87 7.88 12.99
CA ASN A 85 0.17 8.92 13.73
C ASN A 85 -0.86 9.64 12.84
N LYS A 86 -0.49 10.02 11.62
CA LYS A 86 -1.40 10.67 10.66
C LYS A 86 -2.60 9.81 10.30
N LEU A 87 -2.42 8.49 10.18
CA LEU A 87 -3.53 7.56 9.92
C LEU A 87 -4.49 7.47 11.12
N LEU A 88 -3.96 7.46 12.35
CA LEU A 88 -4.79 7.49 13.57
C LEU A 88 -5.55 8.81 13.72
N ASP A 89 -4.89 9.94 13.40
CA ASP A 89 -5.52 11.26 13.39
C ASP A 89 -6.66 11.30 12.36
N ALA A 90 -6.42 10.85 11.13
CA ALA A 90 -7.44 10.81 10.09
C ALA A 90 -8.63 9.92 10.48
N TYR A 91 -8.38 8.77 11.09
CA TYR A 91 -9.45 7.93 11.62
C TYR A 91 -10.27 8.65 12.70
N THR A 92 -9.59 9.32 13.64
CA THR A 92 -10.26 10.07 14.72
C THR A 92 -11.08 11.23 14.17
N GLU A 93 -10.57 11.96 13.17
CA GLU A 93 -11.24 13.09 12.55
C GLU A 93 -12.51 12.68 11.81
N LEU A 94 -12.47 11.57 11.05
CA LEU A 94 -13.65 11.01 10.39
C LEU A 94 -14.76 10.65 11.39
N ASN A 95 -14.39 10.14 12.57
CA ASN A 95 -15.36 9.84 13.64
C ASN A 95 -15.96 11.13 14.23
N ARG A 96 -15.18 12.21 14.35
CA ARG A 96 -15.64 13.50 14.88
C ARG A 96 -16.60 14.23 13.94
N MET A 97 -16.47 14.03 12.62
CA MET A 97 -17.37 14.64 11.63
C MET A 97 -18.79 14.04 11.61
N GLN A 98 -18.99 12.83 12.17
CA GLN A 98 -20.29 12.13 12.15
C GLN A 98 -21.15 12.36 13.41
N LEU A 99 -20.68 13.17 14.35
CA LEU A 99 -21.47 13.65 15.50
C LEU A 99 -22.20 14.96 15.17
#